data_AF-A0AAE6RF00-F1
#
_entry.id   AF-A0AAE6RF00-F1
#
_cell.length_a   1.000
_cell.length_b   1.000
_cell.length_c   1.000
_cell.angle_alpha   90.00
_cell.angle_beta   90.00
_cell.angle_gamma   90.00
#
_symmetry.space_group_name_H-M   'P 1'
#
loop_
_entity.id
_entity.type
_entity.pdbx_description
1 polymer ?
#
loop_
_entity_poly.entity_id
_entity_poly.type
_entity_poly.pdbx_seq_one_letter_code
_entity_poly.pdbx_strand_id
1 'polypeptide(L)'
;MYTLIRARYLAQFLPNHEYDRTQADFDCAGHALRAVGKQIVEPGWRRALPEALTPAKGREAPPAQVLPALREGQDCNVQGLQLKDLWTQPPKPFTEGDLIKAMKNVAKLVDDPRLKQKLKETTGIGTEATRASIIQGLLDRGYLVKNGKALAATPAAFSLIDAVPRAIADPGTTAIWEQALDMVQSGEMSLEEFVARQSAWMGKLVERCSGMRMTISGPAAGAAAPWKKKRRGGGKSKTAGSKSAASKPRQPRRKATT
;
A
#
# COMPACT_ATOMS: atom_id res chain seq x y z
N MET A 1 -8.83 9.14 10.27
CA MET A 1 -7.55 9.75 9.83
C MET A 1 -6.89 10.56 10.94
N TYR A 2 -7.50 11.63 11.46
CA TYR A 2 -6.92 12.49 12.50
C TYR A 2 -6.40 11.73 13.73
N THR A 3 -7.16 10.79 14.28
CA THR A 3 -6.74 9.98 15.44
C THR A 3 -5.43 9.23 15.19
N LEU A 4 -5.25 8.68 13.99
CA LEU A 4 -4.05 7.93 13.62
C LEU A 4 -2.83 8.87 13.50
N ILE A 5 -3.02 10.04 12.90
CA ILE A 5 -1.99 11.08 12.77
C ILE A 5 -1.59 11.58 14.16
N ARG A 6 -2.56 11.97 14.99
CA ARG A 6 -2.34 12.43 16.37
C ARG A 6 -1.58 11.39 17.19
N ALA A 7 -2.00 10.12 17.12
CA ALA A 7 -1.32 9.02 17.80
C ALA A 7 0.14 8.87 17.37
N ARG A 8 0.42 8.90 16.05
CA ARG A 8 1.79 8.84 15.51
C ARG A 8 2.64 10.06 15.90
N TYR A 9 2.02 11.23 15.99
CA TYR A 9 2.72 12.43 16.45
C TYR A 9 3.10 12.33 17.93
N LEU A 10 2.16 11.97 18.80
CA LEU A 10 2.41 11.79 20.23
C LEU A 10 3.44 10.69 20.52
N ALA A 11 3.44 9.62 19.72
CA ALA A 11 4.41 8.52 19.83
C ALA A 11 5.87 8.98 19.72
N GLN A 12 6.18 10.09 19.05
CA GLN A 12 7.54 10.62 18.91
C GLN A 12 8.12 11.17 20.23
N PHE A 13 7.26 11.50 21.20
CA PHE A 13 7.66 12.05 22.49
C PHE A 13 7.67 11.01 23.62
N LEU A 14 7.38 9.75 23.29
CA LEU A 14 7.39 8.64 24.24
C LEU A 14 8.72 7.88 24.14
N PRO A 15 9.14 7.19 25.22
CA PRO A 15 10.35 6.39 25.20
C PRO A 15 10.25 5.22 24.21
N ASN A 16 11.41 4.62 23.93
CA ASN A 16 11.48 3.44 23.08
C ASN A 16 10.68 2.27 23.66
N HIS A 17 10.20 1.40 22.78
CA HIS A 17 9.58 0.16 23.21
C HIS A 17 10.68 -0.87 23.49
N GLU A 18 10.86 -1.22 24.75
CA GLU A 18 11.91 -2.12 25.22
C GLU A 18 11.32 -3.47 25.64
N TYR A 19 12.04 -4.53 25.32
CA TYR A 19 11.65 -5.89 25.64
C TYR A 19 12.88 -6.77 25.83
N ASP A 20 12.77 -7.71 26.75
CA ASP A 20 13.75 -8.77 26.94
C ASP A 20 13.38 -9.92 26.02
N ARG A 21 14.36 -10.35 25.22
CA ARG A 21 14.23 -11.53 24.36
C ARG A 21 15.06 -12.65 24.96
N THR A 22 14.40 -13.68 25.44
CA THR A 22 15.05 -14.90 25.93
C THR A 22 15.06 -15.93 24.81
N GLN A 23 16.20 -16.51 24.51
CA GLN A 23 16.32 -17.65 23.61
C GLN A 23 16.91 -18.81 24.40
N ALA A 24 16.21 -19.94 24.40
CA ALA A 24 16.66 -21.16 25.04
C ALA A 24 16.76 -22.26 23.99
N ASP A 25 17.95 -22.82 23.87
CA ASP A 25 18.26 -23.94 22.97
C ASP A 25 18.34 -25.20 23.83
N PHE A 26 17.60 -26.23 23.43
CA PHE A 26 17.49 -27.50 24.13
C PHE A 26 17.97 -28.63 23.22
N ASP A 27 18.61 -29.61 23.82
CA ASP A 27 18.83 -30.90 23.19
C ASP A 27 17.82 -31.89 23.77
N CYS A 28 17.03 -32.51 22.91
CA CYS A 28 16.14 -33.60 23.27
C CYS A 28 16.47 -34.82 22.40
N ALA A 29 17.16 -35.81 22.98
CA ALA A 29 17.56 -37.04 22.31
C ALA A 29 18.34 -36.82 20.99
N GLY A 30 19.21 -35.81 20.94
CA GLY A 30 20.01 -35.44 19.77
C GLY A 30 19.31 -34.47 18.81
N HIS A 31 18.08 -34.04 19.11
CA HIS A 31 17.36 -33.05 18.34
C HIS A 31 17.45 -31.66 18.98
N ALA A 32 17.94 -30.69 18.21
CA ALA A 32 17.99 -29.29 18.62
C ALA A 32 16.59 -28.66 18.56
N LEU A 33 16.09 -28.23 19.72
CA LEU A 33 14.83 -27.50 19.87
C LEU A 33 15.13 -26.07 20.33
N ARG A 34 14.38 -25.09 19.83
CA ARG A 34 14.55 -23.68 20.20
C ARG A 34 13.25 -23.09 20.69
N ALA A 35 13.28 -22.54 21.90
CA ALA A 35 12.21 -21.71 22.43
C ALA A 35 12.64 -20.25 22.43
N VAL A 36 11.72 -19.35 22.03
CA VAL A 36 11.97 -17.91 22.04
C VAL A 36 10.89 -17.23 22.87
N GLY A 37 11.31 -16.59 23.95
CA GLY A 37 10.50 -15.77 24.82
C GLY A 37 10.66 -14.29 24.52
N LYS A 38 9.59 -13.52 24.73
CA LYS A 38 9.61 -12.06 24.66
C LYS A 38 8.81 -11.48 25.82
N GLN A 39 9.47 -10.72 26.69
CA GLN A 39 8.85 -10.00 27.79
C GLN A 39 8.97 -8.49 27.56
N ILE A 40 7.85 -7.77 27.60
CA ILE A 40 7.87 -6.31 27.44
C ILE A 40 8.32 -5.68 28.76
N VAL A 41 9.41 -4.93 28.73
CA VAL A 41 9.93 -4.18 29.89
C VAL A 41 9.31 -2.79 29.91
N GLU A 42 9.34 -2.10 28.76
CA GLU A 42 8.74 -0.78 28.58
C GLU A 42 7.89 -0.77 27.30
N PRO A 43 6.56 -0.62 27.39
CA PRO A 43 5.71 -0.49 26.21
C PRO A 43 6.08 0.71 25.30
N GLY A 44 6.60 1.80 25.87
CA GLY A 44 7.09 2.96 25.16
C GLY A 44 6.04 3.64 24.27
N TRP A 45 6.49 4.09 23.10
CA TRP A 45 5.66 4.72 22.07
C TRP A 45 4.44 3.91 21.64
N ARG A 46 4.43 2.58 21.84
CA ARG A 46 3.26 1.74 21.51
C ARG A 46 2.02 2.11 22.33
N ARG A 47 2.19 2.73 23.50
CA ARG A 47 1.08 3.23 24.35
C ARG A 47 0.21 4.27 23.64
N ALA A 48 0.79 5.08 22.75
CA ALA A 48 0.06 6.12 22.01
C ALA A 48 -0.75 5.57 20.84
N LEU A 49 -0.54 4.32 20.43
CA LEU A 49 -1.19 3.74 19.27
C LEU A 49 -2.62 3.27 19.57
N PRO A 50 -3.58 3.41 18.63
CA PRO A 50 -4.94 2.90 18.80
C PRO A 50 -5.01 1.39 19.11
N GLU A 51 -4.02 0.63 18.65
CA GLU A 51 -3.87 -0.80 18.94
C GLU A 51 -3.63 -1.10 20.43
N ALA A 52 -3.12 -0.14 21.22
CA ALA A 52 -3.01 -0.27 22.68
C ALA A 52 -4.34 0.05 23.39
N LEU A 53 -5.27 0.73 22.72
CA LEU A 53 -6.58 1.15 23.25
C LEU A 53 -7.72 0.24 22.80
N THR A 54 -7.45 -0.72 21.91
CA THR A 54 -8.44 -1.66 21.40
C THR A 54 -8.08 -3.08 21.86
N PRO A 55 -9.05 -3.86 22.37
CA PRO A 55 -8.79 -5.27 22.68
C PRO A 55 -8.33 -5.97 21.40
N ALA A 56 -7.32 -6.83 21.52
CA ALA A 56 -6.63 -7.47 20.41
C ALA A 56 -7.59 -8.25 19.50
N LYS A 57 -8.17 -7.59 18.49
CA LYS A 57 -8.98 -8.25 17.46
C LYS A 57 -8.05 -8.74 16.35
N GLY A 58 -7.81 -10.06 16.35
CA GLY A 58 -7.51 -10.80 15.12
C GLY A 58 -6.09 -10.68 14.56
N ARG A 59 -5.05 -10.47 15.39
CA ARG A 59 -3.69 -10.81 14.96
C ARG A 59 -3.48 -12.30 15.21
N GLU A 60 -3.29 -13.08 14.14
CA GLU A 60 -2.78 -14.47 14.17
C GLU A 60 -1.37 -14.60 14.79
N ALA A 61 -0.81 -13.51 15.33
CA ALA A 61 0.43 -13.58 16.08
C ALA A 61 0.10 -14.20 17.45
N PRO A 62 0.71 -15.33 17.83
CA PRO A 62 0.61 -15.84 19.19
C PRO A 62 0.92 -14.70 20.17
N PRO A 63 0.22 -14.62 21.31
CA PRO A 63 0.64 -13.72 22.38
C PRO A 63 2.12 -13.94 22.67
N ALA A 64 2.83 -12.85 23.01
CA ALA A 64 4.25 -12.93 23.31
C ALA A 64 4.46 -14.00 24.40
N GLN A 65 5.08 -15.12 24.02
CA GLN A 65 5.39 -16.19 24.94
C GLN A 65 6.43 -15.65 25.92
N VAL A 66 6.14 -15.68 27.21
CA VAL A 66 7.14 -15.40 28.25
C VAL A 66 7.74 -16.74 28.64
N LEU A 67 9.06 -16.86 28.57
CA LEU A 67 9.75 -18.05 29.06
C LEU A 67 9.97 -17.92 30.57
N PRO A 68 9.88 -19.02 31.32
CA PRO A 68 10.27 -19.02 32.73
C PRO A 68 11.78 -18.73 32.86
N ALA A 69 12.23 -18.43 34.07
CA ALA A 69 13.65 -18.35 34.35
C ALA A 69 14.29 -19.74 34.12
N LEU A 70 15.26 -19.79 33.20
CA LEU A 70 16.01 -21.00 32.84
C LEU A 70 17.48 -20.79 33.20
N ARG A 71 18.19 -21.87 33.51
CA ARG A 71 19.64 -21.88 33.74
C ARG A 71 20.32 -22.83 32.77
N GLU A 72 21.57 -22.52 32.42
CA GLU A 72 22.39 -23.45 31.63
C GLU A 72 22.61 -24.76 32.40
N GLY A 73 22.53 -25.88 31.69
CA GLY A 73 22.60 -27.23 32.28
C GLY A 73 21.35 -27.67 33.05
N GLN A 74 20.25 -26.92 32.97
CA GLN A 74 18.99 -27.33 33.59
C GLN A 74 18.29 -28.42 32.78
N ASP A 75 18.03 -29.55 33.44
CA ASP A 75 17.21 -30.61 32.87
C ASP A 75 15.72 -30.21 32.84
N CYS A 76 15.08 -30.38 31.68
CA CYS A 76 13.67 -30.07 31.47
C CYS A 76 12.92 -31.33 31.00
N ASN A 77 11.89 -31.74 31.74
CA ASN A 77 11.08 -32.90 31.37
C ASN A 77 10.08 -32.55 30.26
N VAL A 78 10.03 -33.39 29.22
CA VAL A 78 9.03 -33.28 28.15
C VAL A 78 7.68 -33.78 28.68
N GLN A 79 6.70 -32.88 28.79
CA GLN A 79 5.36 -33.20 29.30
C GLN A 79 4.42 -33.78 28.25
N GLY A 80 4.67 -33.49 26.97
CA GLY A 80 3.84 -33.96 25.87
C GLY A 80 4.42 -33.57 24.52
N LEU A 81 4.04 -34.33 23.49
CA LEU A 81 4.43 -34.09 22.11
C LEU A 81 3.16 -33.88 21.29
N GLN A 82 3.15 -32.81 20.50
CA GLN A 82 2.06 -32.52 19.57
C GLN A 82 2.60 -32.57 18.15
N LEU A 83 2.16 -33.55 17.37
CA LEU A 83 2.39 -33.56 15.93
C LEU A 83 1.49 -32.50 15.29
N LYS A 84 2.08 -31.57 14.55
CA LYS A 84 1.35 -30.53 13.81
C LYS A 84 1.41 -30.84 12.33
N ASP A 85 0.29 -31.31 11.79
CA ASP A 85 0.13 -31.47 10.36
C ASP A 85 -0.12 -30.10 9.73
N LEU A 86 0.86 -29.62 8.97
CA LEU A 86 0.81 -28.32 8.32
C LEU A 86 0.73 -28.49 6.80
N TRP A 87 -0.08 -27.64 6.18
CA TRP A 87 -0.23 -27.58 4.73
C TRP A 87 0.29 -26.25 4.22
N THR A 88 0.96 -26.27 3.06
CA THR A 88 1.33 -25.04 2.37
C THR A 88 0.08 -24.30 1.94
N GLN A 89 0.01 -23.01 2.22
CA GLN A 89 -1.08 -22.16 1.77
C GLN A 89 -0.65 -21.35 0.54
N PRO A 90 -1.55 -21.13 -0.43
CA PRO A 90 -1.27 -20.22 -1.54
C PRO A 90 -1.04 -18.79 -1.02
N PRO A 91 -0.34 -17.93 -1.78
CA PRO A 91 -0.15 -16.54 -1.41
C PRO A 91 -1.48 -15.83 -1.12
N LYS A 92 -1.52 -15.03 -0.06
CA LYS A 92 -2.71 -14.25 0.29
C LYS A 92 -3.03 -13.28 -0.86
N PRO A 93 -4.30 -13.16 -1.29
CA PRO A 93 -4.70 -12.17 -2.29
C PRO A 93 -4.34 -10.75 -1.86
N PHE A 94 -4.06 -9.87 -2.82
CA PHE A 94 -3.78 -8.47 -2.53
C PHE A 94 -5.03 -7.76 -1.98
N THR A 95 -4.87 -6.98 -0.93
CA THR A 95 -5.81 -5.90 -0.59
C THR A 95 -5.37 -4.59 -1.25
N GLU A 96 -6.19 -3.54 -1.18
CA GLU A 96 -5.76 -2.20 -1.66
C GLU A 96 -4.48 -1.72 -0.97
N GLY A 97 -4.38 -1.92 0.34
CA GLY A 97 -3.19 -1.55 1.11
C GLY A 97 -1.96 -2.35 0.70
N ASP A 98 -2.13 -3.66 0.47
CA ASP A 98 -1.04 -4.52 -0.01
C ASP A 98 -0.60 -4.14 -1.41
N LEU A 99 -1.54 -3.78 -2.29
CA LEU A 99 -1.23 -3.35 -3.65
C LEU A 99 -0.50 -2.00 -3.67
N ILE A 100 -0.92 -1.01 -2.87
CA ILE A 100 -0.16 0.25 -2.70
C ILE A 100 1.25 -0.03 -2.18
N LYS A 101 1.39 -0.95 -1.22
CA LYS A 101 2.69 -1.37 -0.70
C LYS A 101 3.52 -2.08 -1.77
N ALA A 102 2.91 -2.89 -2.63
CA ALA A 102 3.58 -3.54 -3.76
C ALA A 102 4.05 -2.50 -4.79
N MET A 103 3.22 -1.52 -5.16
CA MET A 103 3.59 -0.41 -6.04
C MET A 103 4.79 0.37 -5.50
N LYS A 104 4.85 0.60 -4.18
CA LYS A 104 6.00 1.24 -3.50
C LYS A 104 7.28 0.38 -3.56
N ASN A 105 7.14 -0.93 -3.45
CA ASN A 105 8.27 -1.87 -3.34
C ASN A 105 8.52 -2.66 -4.64
N VAL A 106 8.04 -2.15 -5.76
CA VAL A 106 8.08 -2.83 -7.07
C VAL A 106 9.51 -3.13 -7.54
N ALA A 107 10.49 -2.39 -7.03
CA ALA A 107 11.92 -2.67 -7.20
C ALA A 107 12.31 -4.13 -6.86
N LYS A 108 11.54 -4.83 -6.00
CA LYS A 108 11.79 -6.24 -5.69
C LYS A 108 11.52 -7.19 -6.87
N LEU A 109 10.74 -6.76 -7.85
CA LEU A 109 10.35 -7.51 -9.04
C LEU A 109 11.27 -7.26 -10.24
N VAL A 110 12.29 -6.42 -10.07
CA VAL A 110 13.27 -6.09 -11.12
C VAL A 110 14.60 -6.74 -10.78
N ASP A 111 15.15 -7.45 -11.77
CA ASP A 111 16.41 -8.20 -11.64
C ASP A 111 17.63 -7.29 -11.82
N ASP A 112 17.58 -6.31 -12.72
CA ASP A 112 18.68 -5.38 -12.97
C ASP A 112 18.97 -4.51 -11.72
N PRO A 113 20.18 -4.60 -11.13
CA PRO A 113 20.55 -3.83 -9.94
C PRO A 113 20.46 -2.32 -10.11
N ARG A 114 20.76 -1.77 -11.29
CA ARG A 114 20.72 -0.33 -11.56
C ARG A 114 19.27 0.17 -11.59
N LEU A 115 18.41 -0.52 -12.32
CA LEU A 115 16.98 -0.18 -12.39
C LEU A 115 16.29 -0.34 -11.03
N LYS A 116 16.67 -1.39 -10.28
CA LYS A 116 16.20 -1.63 -8.92
C LYS A 116 16.59 -0.51 -7.96
N GLN A 117 17.81 0.00 -8.06
CA GLN A 117 18.25 1.13 -7.26
C GLN A 117 17.44 2.39 -7.59
N LYS A 118 17.25 2.68 -8.89
CA LYS A 118 16.44 3.83 -9.33
C LYS A 118 15.00 3.77 -8.81
N LEU A 119 14.34 2.60 -8.91
CA LEU A 119 12.99 2.41 -8.38
C LEU A 119 12.92 2.56 -6.85
N LYS A 120 13.99 2.29 -6.11
CA LYS A 120 14.01 2.56 -4.66
C LYS A 120 14.07 4.04 -4.37
N GLU A 121 14.88 4.78 -5.11
CA GLU A 121 15.03 6.24 -5.00
C GLU A 121 13.72 6.96 -5.31
N THR A 122 13.03 6.54 -6.38
CA THR A 122 11.73 7.11 -6.77
C THR A 122 10.55 6.56 -5.97
N THR A 123 10.81 5.74 -4.94
CA THR A 123 9.79 5.08 -4.12
C THR A 123 8.82 4.17 -4.89
N GLY A 124 9.21 3.60 -6.02
CA GLY A 124 8.46 2.62 -6.81
C GLY A 124 7.71 3.22 -7.99
N ILE A 125 6.56 2.65 -8.36
CA ILE A 125 5.72 3.17 -9.47
C ILE A 125 4.63 4.09 -8.93
N GLY A 126 4.51 5.24 -9.59
CA GLY A 126 3.61 6.30 -9.22
C GLY A 126 4.02 6.97 -7.91
N THR A 127 3.45 8.14 -7.64
CA THR A 127 3.68 8.91 -6.42
C THR A 127 2.65 8.55 -5.34
N GLU A 128 2.95 8.85 -4.08
CA GLU A 128 2.01 8.62 -2.96
C GLU A 128 0.61 9.21 -3.23
N ALA A 129 0.56 10.39 -3.86
CA ALA A 129 -0.69 11.06 -4.20
C ALA A 129 -1.51 10.39 -5.33
N THR A 130 -0.91 9.52 -6.15
CA THR A 130 -1.54 8.98 -7.36
C THR A 130 -1.87 7.50 -7.28
N ARG A 131 -1.24 6.72 -6.40
CA ARG A 131 -1.46 5.26 -6.32
C ARG A 131 -2.91 4.89 -6.03
N ALA A 132 -3.54 5.57 -5.07
CA ALA A 132 -4.93 5.30 -4.70
C ALA A 132 -5.89 5.58 -5.88
N SER A 133 -5.67 6.67 -6.62
CA SER A 133 -6.52 7.02 -7.76
C SER A 133 -6.30 6.08 -8.96
N ILE A 134 -5.08 5.57 -9.17
CA ILE A 134 -4.80 4.54 -10.19
C ILE A 134 -5.56 3.25 -9.87
N ILE A 135 -5.50 2.77 -8.63
CA ILE A 135 -6.23 1.55 -8.21
C ILE A 135 -7.73 1.75 -8.36
N GLN A 136 -8.25 2.91 -7.95
CA GLN A 136 -9.66 3.23 -8.15
C GLN A 136 -10.03 3.27 -9.63
N GLY A 137 -9.19 3.82 -10.50
CA GLY A 137 -9.42 3.81 -11.95
C GLY A 137 -9.43 2.40 -12.56
N LEU A 138 -8.66 1.45 -12.02
CA LEU A 138 -8.71 0.04 -12.44
C LEU A 138 -10.00 -0.65 -11.99
N LEU A 139 -10.52 -0.31 -10.80
CA LEU A 139 -11.82 -0.78 -10.31
C LEU A 139 -12.96 -0.21 -11.16
N ASP A 140 -12.96 1.10 -11.41
CA ASP A 140 -14.01 1.80 -12.15
C ASP A 140 -14.14 1.28 -13.60
N ARG A 141 -13.03 0.86 -14.20
CA ARG A 141 -12.98 0.27 -15.55
C ARG A 141 -13.33 -1.23 -15.58
N GLY A 142 -13.53 -1.86 -14.43
CA GLY A 142 -13.84 -3.28 -14.33
C GLY A 142 -12.65 -4.22 -14.58
N TYR A 143 -11.40 -3.72 -14.46
CA TYR A 143 -10.21 -4.57 -14.52
C TYR A 143 -9.92 -5.26 -13.18
N LEU A 144 -10.29 -4.59 -12.08
CA LEU A 144 -10.25 -5.16 -10.74
C LEU A 144 -11.65 -5.24 -10.17
N VAL A 145 -11.89 -6.24 -9.32
CA VAL A 145 -13.09 -6.38 -8.50
C VAL A 145 -12.72 -6.62 -7.04
N LYS A 146 -13.59 -6.17 -6.13
CA LYS A 146 -13.42 -6.37 -4.68
C LYS A 146 -14.21 -7.59 -4.23
N ASN A 147 -13.52 -8.57 -3.65
CA ASN A 147 -14.11 -9.71 -2.96
C ASN A 147 -13.88 -9.52 -1.45
N GLY A 148 -14.79 -8.79 -0.81
CA GLY A 148 -14.59 -8.33 0.57
C GLY A 148 -13.43 -7.33 0.65
N LYS A 149 -12.35 -7.70 1.34
CA LYS A 149 -11.12 -6.89 1.42
C LYS A 149 -10.09 -7.21 0.33
N ALA A 150 -10.24 -8.35 -0.35
CA ALA A 150 -9.33 -8.80 -1.38
C ALA A 150 -9.68 -8.16 -2.73
N LEU A 151 -8.65 -7.96 -3.56
CA LEU A 151 -8.75 -7.57 -4.95
C LEU A 151 -8.50 -8.79 -5.83
N ALA A 152 -9.29 -8.91 -6.90
CA ALA A 152 -9.11 -9.92 -7.93
C ALA A 152 -9.12 -9.26 -9.32
N ALA A 153 -8.29 -9.77 -10.22
CA ALA A 153 -8.29 -9.38 -11.63
C ALA A 153 -9.47 -10.05 -12.36
N THR A 154 -10.08 -9.32 -13.28
CA THR A 154 -11.18 -9.83 -14.12
C THR A 154 -10.65 -10.50 -15.39
N PRO A 155 -11.47 -11.30 -16.10
CA PRO A 155 -11.10 -11.84 -17.42
C PRO A 155 -10.66 -10.76 -18.43
N ALA A 156 -11.28 -9.58 -18.36
CA ALA A 156 -10.89 -8.44 -19.19
C ALA A 156 -9.49 -7.93 -18.84
N ALA A 157 -9.10 -7.94 -17.56
CA ALA A 157 -7.74 -7.57 -17.14
C ALA A 157 -6.69 -8.58 -17.62
N PHE A 158 -6.97 -9.89 -17.54
CA PHE A 158 -6.08 -10.91 -18.11
C PHE A 158 -5.91 -10.72 -19.61
N SER A 159 -7.01 -10.53 -20.35
CA SER A 159 -6.97 -10.25 -21.79
C SER A 159 -6.13 -9.02 -22.13
N LEU A 160 -6.22 -7.96 -21.30
CA LEU A 160 -5.41 -6.76 -21.47
C LEU A 160 -3.93 -7.02 -21.18
N ILE A 161 -3.61 -7.74 -20.09
CA ILE A 161 -2.22 -8.07 -19.72
C ILE A 161 -1.56 -8.90 -20.83
N ASP A 162 -2.28 -9.84 -21.42
CA ASP A 162 -1.79 -10.68 -22.52
C ASP A 162 -1.59 -9.87 -23.81
N ALA A 163 -2.39 -8.83 -24.04
CA ALA A 163 -2.31 -7.96 -25.21
C ALA A 163 -1.21 -6.89 -25.10
N VAL A 164 -0.91 -6.41 -23.89
CA VAL A 164 0.04 -5.31 -23.68
C VAL A 164 1.47 -5.80 -23.92
N PRO A 165 2.27 -5.10 -24.76
CA PRO A 165 3.68 -5.41 -24.94
C PRO A 165 4.41 -5.46 -23.60
N ARG A 166 5.19 -6.53 -23.36
CA ARG A 166 5.93 -6.73 -22.10
C ARG A 166 6.75 -5.51 -21.68
N ALA A 167 7.34 -4.80 -22.63
CA ALA A 167 8.10 -3.58 -22.36
C ALA A 167 7.27 -2.48 -21.65
N ILE A 168 5.96 -2.38 -21.92
CA ILE A 168 5.07 -1.40 -21.27
C ILE A 168 4.65 -1.89 -19.88
N ALA A 169 4.44 -3.20 -19.72
CA ALA A 169 4.06 -3.80 -18.45
C ALA A 169 5.23 -3.95 -17.47
N ASP A 170 6.47 -3.88 -17.95
CA ASP A 170 7.66 -4.02 -17.13
C ASP A 170 7.92 -2.78 -16.25
N PRO A 171 7.96 -2.92 -14.92
CA PRO A 171 8.33 -1.83 -14.01
C PRO A 171 9.72 -1.24 -14.28
N GLY A 172 10.65 -2.01 -14.86
CA GLY A 172 11.97 -1.54 -15.26
C GLY A 172 11.91 -0.39 -16.27
N THR A 173 10.97 -0.44 -17.21
CA THR A 173 10.76 0.64 -18.19
C THR A 173 10.34 1.95 -17.53
N THR A 174 9.54 1.88 -16.45
CA THR A 174 9.20 3.08 -15.66
C THR A 174 10.45 3.67 -15.01
N ALA A 175 11.37 2.84 -14.51
CA ALA A 175 12.63 3.31 -13.93
C ALA A 175 13.49 4.08 -14.94
N ILE A 176 13.55 3.58 -16.19
CA ILE A 176 14.26 4.23 -17.29
C ILE A 176 13.66 5.61 -17.59
N TRP A 177 12.33 5.74 -17.57
CA TRP A 177 11.67 7.02 -17.79
C TRP A 177 11.92 8.02 -16.67
N GLU A 178 11.85 7.59 -15.41
CA GLU A 178 12.18 8.46 -14.28
C GLU A 178 13.64 8.94 -14.36
N GLN A 179 14.58 8.06 -14.74
CA GLN A 179 15.97 8.46 -14.99
C GLN A 179 16.07 9.51 -16.11
N ALA A 180 15.33 9.33 -17.20
CA ALA A 180 15.31 10.30 -18.29
C ALA A 180 14.72 11.65 -17.88
N LEU A 181 13.68 11.65 -17.05
CA LEU A 181 13.10 12.87 -16.49
C LEU A 181 14.09 13.59 -15.54
N ASP A 182 14.88 12.84 -14.76
CA ASP A 182 15.94 13.43 -13.93
C ASP A 182 17.08 14.04 -14.76
N MET A 183 17.46 13.42 -15.89
CA MET A 183 18.42 14.00 -16.84
C MET A 183 17.89 15.31 -17.44
N VAL A 184 16.59 15.38 -17.72
CA VAL A 184 15.95 16.63 -18.17
C VAL A 184 15.96 17.68 -17.06
N GLN A 185 15.66 17.29 -15.82
CA GLN A 185 15.67 18.21 -14.67
C GLN A 185 17.06 18.77 -14.37
N SER A 186 18.11 17.96 -14.53
CA SER A 186 19.51 18.36 -14.32
C SER A 186 20.12 19.11 -15.51
N GLY A 187 19.45 19.11 -16.66
CA GLY A 187 19.94 19.76 -17.90
C GLY A 187 20.90 18.90 -18.71
N GLU A 188 21.11 17.64 -18.34
CA GLU A 188 21.93 16.67 -19.10
C GLU A 188 21.26 16.22 -20.41
N MET A 189 19.93 16.32 -20.49
CA MET A 189 19.12 16.02 -21.68
C MET A 189 18.12 17.15 -21.93
N SER A 190 17.91 17.54 -23.19
CA SER A 190 16.88 18.54 -23.51
C SER A 190 15.48 17.92 -23.49
N LEU A 191 14.46 18.73 -23.21
CA LEU A 191 13.06 18.28 -23.27
C LEU A 191 12.67 17.85 -24.68
N GLU A 192 13.16 18.54 -25.72
CA GLU A 192 12.91 18.18 -27.12
C GLU A 192 13.47 16.80 -27.44
N GLU A 193 14.70 16.52 -27.00
CA GLU A 193 15.34 15.22 -27.20
C GLU A 193 14.56 14.10 -26.51
N PHE A 194 14.15 14.31 -25.26
CA PHE A 194 13.32 13.36 -24.52
C PHE A 194 12.02 13.06 -25.28
N VAL A 195 11.27 14.10 -25.68
CA VAL A 195 10.00 13.95 -26.40
C VAL A 195 10.19 13.25 -27.75
N ALA A 196 11.26 13.56 -28.48
CA ALA A 196 11.58 12.90 -29.76
C ALA A 196 11.83 11.41 -29.57
N ARG A 197 12.64 11.02 -28.57
CA ARG A 197 12.92 9.61 -28.24
C ARG A 197 11.64 8.86 -27.85
N GLN A 198 10.80 9.45 -27.00
CA GLN A 198 9.53 8.84 -26.59
C GLN A 198 8.56 8.69 -27.76
N SER A 199 8.47 9.70 -28.63
CA SER A 199 7.60 9.67 -29.81
C SER A 199 8.03 8.58 -30.80
N ALA A 200 9.33 8.46 -31.06
CA ALA A 200 9.86 7.39 -31.92
C ALA A 200 9.60 5.99 -31.34
N TRP A 201 9.77 5.82 -30.03
CA TRP A 201 9.48 4.55 -29.36
C TRP A 201 8.00 4.19 -29.39
N MET A 202 7.11 5.16 -29.10
CA MET A 202 5.66 4.96 -29.21
C MET A 202 5.24 4.64 -30.65
N GLY A 203 5.81 5.31 -31.65
CA GLY A 203 5.54 5.02 -33.07
C GLY A 203 5.81 3.56 -33.42
N LYS A 204 6.97 3.03 -33.01
CA LYS A 204 7.33 1.61 -33.21
C LYS A 204 6.36 0.65 -32.52
N LEU A 205 5.88 1.00 -31.33
CA LEU A 205 4.90 0.18 -30.61
C LEU A 205 3.54 0.19 -31.31
N VAL A 206 3.07 1.35 -31.76
CA VAL A 206 1.81 1.47 -32.49
C VAL A 206 1.87 0.70 -33.80
N GLU A 207 2.96 0.82 -34.56
CA GLU A 207 3.17 0.07 -35.80
C GLU A 207 3.12 -1.45 -35.55
N ARG A 208 3.81 -1.93 -34.51
CA ARG A 208 3.77 -3.34 -34.12
C ARG A 208 2.36 -3.81 -33.74
N CYS A 209 1.61 -3.00 -33.02
CA CYS A 209 0.25 -3.34 -32.58
C CYS A 209 -0.80 -3.14 -33.70
N SER A 210 -0.50 -2.35 -34.74
CA SER A 210 -1.46 -2.02 -35.81
C SER A 210 -1.94 -3.24 -36.59
N GLY A 211 -1.11 -4.29 -36.67
CA GLY A 211 -1.46 -5.57 -37.29
C GLY A 211 -2.07 -6.60 -36.32
N MET A 212 -2.14 -6.33 -35.02
CA MET A 212 -2.65 -7.27 -34.03
C MET A 212 -4.17 -7.16 -33.90
N ARG A 213 -4.89 -8.23 -34.23
CA ARG A 213 -6.30 -8.40 -33.85
C ARG A 213 -6.38 -9.16 -32.53
N MET A 214 -6.98 -8.54 -31.53
CA MET A 214 -7.20 -9.14 -30.21
C MET A 214 -8.70 -9.26 -29.94
N THR A 215 -9.13 -10.41 -29.43
CA THR A 215 -10.46 -10.62 -28.87
C THR A 215 -10.40 -10.43 -27.36
N ILE A 216 -10.89 -9.30 -26.85
CA ILE A 216 -11.02 -9.06 -25.40
C ILE A 216 -12.31 -9.73 -24.94
N SER A 217 -12.20 -10.74 -24.08
CA SER A 217 -13.36 -11.43 -23.51
C SER A 217 -13.79 -10.77 -22.20
N GLY A 218 -15.09 -10.49 -22.08
CA GLY A 218 -15.72 -9.93 -20.88
C GLY A 218 -16.30 -8.52 -21.09
N PRO A 219 -17.21 -8.07 -20.21
CA PRO A 219 -17.76 -6.74 -20.30
C PRO A 219 -16.65 -5.73 -19.99
N ALA A 220 -16.12 -5.06 -21.01
CA ALA A 220 -15.52 -3.75 -20.81
C ALA A 220 -16.67 -2.85 -20.34
N ALA A 221 -16.83 -2.73 -19.02
CA ALA A 221 -17.91 -1.92 -18.44
C ALA A 221 -17.93 -0.56 -19.14
N GLY A 222 -19.12 -0.24 -19.69
CA GLY A 222 -19.27 0.65 -20.82
C GLY A 222 -18.66 2.04 -20.65
N ALA A 223 -18.09 2.54 -21.75
CA ALA A 223 -17.98 3.94 -22.13
C ALA A 223 -17.95 5.00 -21.01
N ALA A 224 -17.06 4.86 -20.02
CA ALA A 224 -16.62 5.99 -19.22
C ALA A 224 -15.41 6.61 -19.92
N ALA A 225 -15.65 7.75 -20.61
CA ALA A 225 -14.64 8.46 -21.39
C ALA A 225 -13.34 8.68 -20.60
N PRO A 226 -12.16 8.54 -21.24
CA PRO A 226 -10.90 8.71 -20.55
C PRO A 226 -10.72 10.21 -20.23
N TRP A 227 -10.49 10.51 -18.96
CA TRP A 227 -9.88 11.77 -18.52
C TRP A 227 -10.73 13.05 -18.68
N LYS A 228 -11.73 13.26 -17.81
CA LYS A 228 -12.20 14.64 -17.53
C LYS A 228 -11.12 15.35 -16.71
N LYS A 229 -10.22 16.10 -17.37
CA LYS A 229 -9.34 17.09 -16.73
C LYS A 229 -10.22 18.08 -15.95
N LYS A 230 -10.20 18.01 -14.62
CA LYS A 230 -10.81 19.03 -13.75
C LYS A 230 -9.88 20.26 -13.74
N ARG A 231 -9.93 21.08 -14.80
CA ARG A 231 -9.37 22.44 -14.74
C ARG A 231 -10.23 23.24 -13.77
N ARG A 232 -9.65 23.61 -12.61
CA ARG A 232 -10.16 24.72 -11.79
C ARG A 232 -9.95 25.99 -12.62
N GLY A 233 -11.02 26.49 -13.22
CA GLY A 233 -11.08 27.82 -13.82
C GLY A 233 -11.85 28.74 -12.89
N GLY A 234 -11.20 29.80 -12.41
CA GLY A 234 -11.84 30.83 -11.60
C GLY A 234 -12.76 31.74 -12.42
N GLY A 235 -13.82 32.20 -11.76
CA GLY A 235 -14.42 33.54 -11.89
C GLY A 235 -15.29 33.83 -13.11
N LYS A 236 -16.61 34.00 -12.88
CA LYS A 236 -17.27 35.33 -12.93
C LYS A 236 -18.73 35.30 -12.49
N SER A 237 -19.01 36.16 -11.49
CA SER A 237 -20.18 37.03 -11.30
C SER A 237 -21.45 36.79 -12.15
N LYS A 238 -22.61 36.71 -11.47
CA LYS A 238 -23.80 37.51 -11.81
C LYS A 238 -24.62 37.83 -10.54
N THR A 239 -25.06 39.08 -10.50
CA THR A 239 -25.78 39.85 -9.47
C THR A 239 -27.29 39.60 -9.45
N ALA A 240 -27.89 39.82 -8.26
CA ALA A 240 -29.23 40.32 -7.90
C ALA A 240 -30.50 39.75 -8.60
N GLY A 241 -31.64 39.46 -7.95
CA GLY A 241 -32.12 39.56 -6.57
C GLY A 241 -33.66 39.41 -6.57
N SER A 242 -34.30 39.11 -5.42
CA SER A 242 -35.62 39.65 -5.00
C SER A 242 -35.98 39.18 -3.58
N LYS A 243 -36.85 39.96 -2.93
CA LYS A 243 -37.20 39.99 -1.50
C LYS A 243 -38.31 38.98 -1.12
N SER A 244 -38.36 38.57 0.16
CA SER A 244 -39.56 38.76 1.02
C SER A 244 -39.26 38.52 2.50
N ALA A 245 -39.89 39.33 3.35
CA ALA A 245 -39.71 39.43 4.80
C ALA A 245 -40.65 38.51 5.61
N ALA A 246 -40.29 38.16 6.85
CA ALA A 246 -41.19 38.09 8.03
C ALA A 246 -40.46 37.72 9.36
N SER A 247 -40.53 38.67 10.31
CA SER A 247 -40.67 38.62 11.78
C SER A 247 -40.19 37.44 12.68
N LYS A 248 -39.26 37.81 13.62
CA LYS A 248 -39.09 37.56 15.10
C LYS A 248 -40.04 36.59 15.89
N PRO A 249 -39.72 36.15 17.15
CA PRO A 249 -38.67 36.62 18.09
C PRO A 249 -37.85 35.55 18.88
N ARG A 250 -36.80 36.04 19.57
CA ARG A 250 -35.98 35.38 20.61
C ARG A 250 -36.71 35.28 21.95
N GLN A 251 -36.49 34.19 22.71
CA GLN A 251 -36.74 34.12 24.15
C GLN A 251 -35.42 33.96 24.96
N PRO A 252 -35.36 34.47 26.21
CA PRO A 252 -34.12 34.59 26.98
C PRO A 252 -33.82 33.39 27.91
N ARG A 253 -32.52 33.09 28.09
CA ARG A 253 -32.01 32.20 29.14
C ARG A 253 -32.05 32.91 30.49
N ARG A 254 -32.74 32.32 31.47
CA ARG A 254 -32.58 32.62 32.91
C ARG A 254 -31.45 31.75 33.49
N LYS A 255 -30.58 32.39 34.27
CA LYS A 255 -29.63 31.78 35.22
C LYS A 255 -30.39 31.35 36.48
N ALA A 256 -29.95 30.27 37.15
CA ALA A 256 -29.88 30.21 38.60
C ALA A 256 -28.99 29.04 39.05
N THR A 257 -28.19 29.37 40.05
CA THR A 257 -27.15 28.64 40.77
C THR A 257 -27.76 27.60 41.74
N THR A 258 -27.13 26.44 41.88
CA THR A 258 -26.53 25.92 43.13
C THR A 258 -25.57 24.80 42.75
#